data_AF-A0A098YC55-F1
#
_entry.id   AF-A0A098YC55-F1
#
_cell.length_a   1.000
_cell.length_b   1.000
_cell.length_c   1.000
_cell.angle_alpha   90.00
_cell.angle_beta   90.00
_cell.angle_gamma   90.00
#
_symmetry.space_group_name_H-M   'P 1'
#
loop_
_entity.id
_entity.type
_entity.pdbx_description
1 polymer ?
#
loop_
_entity_poly.entity_id
_entity_poly.type
_entity_poly.pdbx_seq_one_letter_code
_entity_poly.pdbx_strand_id
1 'polypeptide(L)'
;MTETGGPFEDDATRALRTLLTELDACTAQLEQAKARAEALLAARASGLPWQDVVGSEARPLIVERISTVLGALSTAGHAWRREQAAALQAEDVSINRIAAMFGVTRQRISALLREANDPA
;
A
#
# COMPACT_ATOMS: atom_id res chain seq x y z
N MET A 1 2.90 22.01 28.18
CA MET A 1 1.51 21.49 28.28
C MET A 1 1.28 20.64 27.05
N THR A 2 1.64 19.37 27.14
CA THR A 2 1.49 18.37 26.07
C THR A 2 0.80 17.21 26.74
N GLU A 3 -0.49 17.06 26.50
CA GLU A 3 -1.22 15.79 26.60
C GLU A 3 -2.71 16.07 26.34
N THR A 4 -3.25 15.49 25.27
CA THR A 4 -4.39 14.56 25.28
C THR A 4 -4.66 14.14 23.83
N GLY A 5 -3.76 13.33 23.26
CA GLY A 5 -4.17 12.32 22.30
C GLY A 5 -4.61 11.13 23.14
N GLY A 6 -5.81 10.59 22.93
CA GLY A 6 -6.33 9.51 23.77
C GLY A 6 -5.37 8.30 23.79
N PRO A 7 -5.47 7.40 24.79
CA PRO A 7 -4.57 6.24 25.00
C PRO A 7 -4.53 5.20 23.85
N PHE A 8 -5.14 5.50 22.70
CA PHE A 8 -5.32 4.62 21.54
C PHE A 8 -4.86 5.26 20.21
N GLU A 9 -4.12 6.37 20.24
CA GLU A 9 -3.72 7.10 19.02
C GLU A 9 -2.22 7.16 18.77
N ASP A 10 -1.54 6.02 18.93
CA ASP A 10 -0.14 5.87 18.56
C ASP A 10 0.08 5.91 17.03
N ASP A 11 1.35 6.07 16.64
CA ASP A 11 1.75 6.20 15.24
C ASP A 11 1.43 4.92 14.43
N ALA A 12 1.45 3.75 15.07
CA ALA A 12 1.02 2.50 14.47
C ALA A 12 -0.47 2.52 14.11
N THR A 13 -1.33 2.96 15.03
CA THR A 13 -2.77 3.08 14.80
C THR A 13 -3.10 4.10 13.71
N ARG A 14 -2.32 5.19 13.62
CA ARG A 14 -2.44 6.16 12.53
C ARG A 14 -2.04 5.55 11.19
N ALA A 15 -0.87 4.91 11.12
CA ALA A 15 -0.40 4.27 9.89
C ALA A 15 -1.32 3.13 9.42
N LEU A 16 -1.91 2.36 10.33
CA LEU A 16 -2.87 1.33 9.98
C LEU A 16 -4.15 1.92 9.36
N ARG A 17 -4.66 3.04 9.90
CA ARG A 17 -5.81 3.74 9.31
C ARG A 17 -5.50 4.35 7.95
N THR A 18 -4.30 4.89 7.77
CA THR A 18 -3.83 5.32 6.45
C THR A 18 -3.78 4.14 5.48
N LEU A 19 -3.22 2.99 5.88
CA LEU A 19 -3.21 1.80 5.05
C LEU A 19 -4.62 1.36 4.63
N LEU A 20 -5.58 1.36 5.56
CA LEU A 20 -6.98 1.03 5.24
C LEU A 20 -7.56 1.98 4.19
N THR A 21 -7.34 3.29 4.36
CA THR A 21 -7.79 4.31 3.40
C THR A 21 -7.18 4.09 2.01
N GLU A 22 -5.87 3.79 1.96
CA GLU A 22 -5.17 3.51 0.70
C GLU A 22 -5.64 2.19 0.05
N LEU A 23 -5.97 1.17 0.85
CA LEU A 23 -6.54 -0.09 0.34
C LEU A 23 -7.92 0.13 -0.29
N ASP A 24 -8.78 0.95 0.33
CA ASP A 24 -10.09 1.29 -0.22
C ASP A 24 -9.93 2.06 -1.55
N ALA A 25 -9.03 3.05 -1.59
CA ALA A 25 -8.72 3.80 -2.81
C ALA A 25 -8.17 2.88 -3.91
N CYS A 26 -7.24 1.98 -3.58
CA CYS A 26 -6.68 1.02 -4.52
C CYS A 26 -7.74 0.06 -5.06
N THR A 27 -8.65 -0.41 -4.21
CA THR A 27 -9.76 -1.29 -4.61
C THR A 27 -10.64 -0.58 -5.65
N ALA A 28 -11.05 0.67 -5.39
CA ALA A 28 -11.83 1.46 -6.34
C ALA A 28 -11.09 1.67 -7.68
N GLN A 29 -9.77 1.87 -7.65
CA GLN A 29 -8.95 1.99 -8.87
C GLN A 29 -8.89 0.67 -9.66
N LEU A 30 -8.75 -0.47 -8.97
CA LEU A 30 -8.71 -1.79 -9.59
C LEU A 30 -10.06 -2.18 -10.18
N GLU A 31 -11.17 -1.81 -9.53
CA GLU A 31 -12.52 -1.99 -10.09
C GLU A 31 -12.71 -1.20 -11.39
N GLN A 32 -12.25 0.05 -11.43
CA GLN A 32 -12.26 0.86 -12.65
C GLN A 32 -11.38 0.24 -13.76
N ALA A 33 -10.20 -0.26 -13.41
CA ALA A 33 -9.32 -0.93 -14.36
C ALA A 33 -9.95 -2.22 -14.91
N LYS A 34 -10.62 -3.00 -14.05
CA LYS A 34 -11.37 -4.20 -14.46
C LYS A 34 -12.51 -3.86 -15.42
N ALA A 35 -13.37 -2.91 -15.06
CA ALA A 35 -14.47 -2.46 -15.92
C ALA A 35 -13.96 -1.97 -17.29
N ARG A 36 -12.78 -1.32 -17.30
CA ARG A 36 -12.15 -0.93 -18.56
C ARG A 36 -11.67 -2.11 -19.38
N ALA A 37 -11.01 -3.08 -18.76
CA ALA A 37 -10.54 -4.28 -19.45
C ALA A 37 -11.71 -5.05 -20.09
N GLU A 38 -12.85 -5.12 -19.40
CA GLU A 38 -14.09 -5.70 -19.94
C GLU A 38 -14.59 -4.94 -21.17
N ALA A 39 -14.56 -3.60 -21.17
CA ALA A 39 -14.92 -2.80 -22.34
C ALA A 39 -13.97 -3.02 -23.53
N LEU A 40 -12.66 -3.15 -23.29
CA LEU A 40 -11.70 -3.46 -24.34
C LEU A 40 -11.94 -4.86 -24.94
N LEU A 41 -12.28 -5.85 -24.10
CA LEU A 41 -12.66 -7.19 -24.58
C LEU A 41 -13.93 -7.15 -25.42
N ALA A 42 -14.94 -6.37 -25.04
CA ALA A 42 -16.16 -6.19 -25.83
C ALA A 42 -15.87 -5.54 -27.19
N ALA A 43 -15.03 -4.51 -27.24
CA ALA A 43 -14.58 -3.86 -28.47
C ALA A 43 -13.79 -4.83 -29.37
N ARG A 44 -12.96 -5.69 -28.78
CA ARG A 44 -12.25 -6.73 -29.52
C ARG A 44 -13.21 -7.76 -30.10
N ALA A 45 -14.21 -8.18 -29.33
CA ALA A 45 -15.22 -9.14 -29.75
C ALA A 45 -16.10 -8.62 -30.90
N SER A 46 -16.26 -7.30 -31.05
CA SER A 46 -16.92 -6.69 -32.22
C SER A 46 -16.05 -6.63 -33.48
N GLY A 47 -14.85 -7.22 -33.46
CA GLY A 47 -13.96 -7.35 -34.62
C GLY A 47 -12.93 -6.23 -34.77
N LEU A 48 -12.84 -5.29 -33.81
CA LEU A 48 -11.86 -4.20 -33.90
C LEU A 48 -10.41 -4.72 -33.76
N PRO A 49 -9.45 -4.18 -34.55
CA PRO A 49 -8.04 -4.48 -34.38
C PRO A 49 -7.52 -3.87 -33.08
N TRP A 50 -6.50 -4.49 -32.47
CA TRP A 50 -5.97 -4.05 -31.18
C TRP A 50 -5.52 -2.59 -31.17
N GLN A 51 -4.95 -2.11 -32.27
CA GLN A 51 -4.54 -0.70 -32.41
C GLN A 51 -5.69 0.29 -32.17
N ASP A 52 -6.90 -0.03 -32.62
CA ASP A 52 -8.08 0.83 -32.46
C ASP A 52 -8.70 0.64 -31.07
N VAL A 53 -8.70 -0.60 -30.56
CA VAL A 53 -9.18 -0.93 -29.21
C VAL A 53 -8.38 -0.21 -28.14
N VAL A 54 -7.04 -0.31 -28.17
CA VAL A 54 -6.19 0.37 -27.19
C VAL A 54 -6.03 1.86 -27.50
N GLY A 55 -6.09 2.25 -28.78
CA GLY A 55 -6.03 3.66 -29.18
C GLY A 55 -7.24 4.48 -28.73
N SER A 56 -8.40 3.84 -28.55
CA SER A 56 -9.62 4.47 -28.03
C SER A 56 -9.75 4.37 -26.51
N GLU A 57 -8.76 3.79 -25.81
CA GLU A 57 -8.78 3.69 -24.35
C GLU A 57 -8.68 5.09 -23.71
N ALA A 58 -9.70 5.49 -22.96
CA ALA A 58 -9.70 6.75 -22.22
C ALA A 58 -8.66 6.74 -21.08
N ARG A 59 -7.94 7.86 -20.91
CA ARG A 59 -6.93 7.97 -19.85
C ARG A 59 -7.54 8.01 -18.44
N PRO A 60 -6.80 7.60 -17.39
CA PRO A 60 -5.52 6.87 -17.46
C PRO A 60 -5.73 5.42 -17.93
N LEU A 61 -4.73 4.90 -18.65
CA LEU A 61 -4.74 3.54 -19.18
C LEU A 61 -4.79 2.51 -18.03
N ILE A 62 -5.27 1.30 -18.29
CA ILE A 62 -5.28 0.19 -17.33
C ILE A 62 -3.89 0.00 -16.73
N VAL A 63 -2.84 0.00 -17.56
CA VAL A 63 -1.45 -0.18 -17.11
C VAL A 63 -0.98 0.95 -16.18
N GLU A 64 -1.39 2.19 -16.45
CA GLU A 64 -1.04 3.34 -15.62
C GLU A 64 -1.73 3.26 -14.25
N ARG A 65 -2.99 2.80 -14.23
CA ARG A 65 -3.73 2.56 -12.99
C ARG A 65 -3.10 1.44 -12.16
N ILE A 66 -2.71 0.33 -12.79
CA ILE A 66 -2.00 -0.76 -12.11
C ILE A 66 -0.69 -0.26 -11.51
N SER A 67 0.12 0.49 -12.26
CA SER A 67 1.37 1.07 -11.74
C SER A 67 1.11 2.02 -10.58
N THR A 68 0.06 2.84 -10.65
CA THR A 68 -0.32 3.77 -9.57
C THR A 68 -0.71 3.00 -8.30
N VAL A 69 -1.54 1.96 -8.43
CA VAL A 69 -1.96 1.11 -7.30
C VAL A 69 -0.75 0.41 -6.66
N LEU A 70 0.13 -0.18 -7.47
CA LEU A 70 1.35 -0.83 -6.95
C LEU A 70 2.25 0.16 -6.19
N GLY A 71 2.38 1.39 -6.68
CA GLY A 71 3.11 2.46 -6.01
C GLY A 71 2.49 2.83 -4.66
N ALA A 72 1.18 3.07 -4.63
CA ALA A 72 0.45 3.41 -3.41
C ALA A 72 0.54 2.31 -2.34
N LEU A 73 0.31 1.05 -2.73
CA LEU A 73 0.41 -0.10 -1.83
C LEU A 73 1.83 -0.30 -1.29
N SER A 74 2.85 -0.12 -2.13
CA SER A 74 4.25 -0.21 -1.70
C SER A 74 4.56 0.83 -0.62
N THR A 75 4.16 2.08 -0.83
CA THR A 75 4.36 3.19 0.12
C THR A 75 3.61 2.95 1.43
N ALA A 76 2.29 2.70 1.35
CA ALA A 76 1.46 2.49 2.54
C ALA A 76 1.89 1.26 3.34
N GLY A 77 2.23 0.17 2.65
CA GLY A 77 2.72 -1.06 3.30
C GLY A 77 4.12 -0.93 3.89
N HIS A 78 4.99 -0.07 3.35
CA HIS A 78 6.28 0.26 3.99
C HIS A 78 6.08 1.07 5.26
N ALA A 79 5.25 2.12 5.20
CA ALA A 79 4.93 2.96 6.36
C ALA A 79 4.34 2.12 7.50
N TRP A 80 3.35 1.27 7.21
CA TRP A 80 2.75 0.39 8.21
C TRP A 80 3.77 -0.56 8.85
N ARG A 81 4.60 -1.24 8.05
CA ARG A 81 5.63 -2.16 8.60
C ARG A 81 6.62 -1.45 9.52
N ARG A 82 6.97 -0.20 9.21
CA ARG A 82 7.85 0.61 10.04
C ARG A 82 7.22 0.90 11.40
N GLU A 83 6.00 1.44 11.42
CA GLU A 83 5.33 1.79 12.68
C GLU A 83 4.94 0.56 13.51
N GLN A 84 4.50 -0.53 12.86
CA GLN A 84 4.20 -1.78 13.53
C GLN A 84 5.45 -2.36 14.22
N ALA A 85 6.62 -2.34 13.55
CA ALA A 85 7.86 -2.80 14.15
C ALA A 85 8.27 -1.92 15.34
N ALA A 86 8.13 -0.61 15.22
CA ALA A 86 8.44 0.34 16.30
C ALA A 86 7.54 0.13 17.52
N ALA A 87 6.22 -0.01 17.32
CA ALA A 87 5.27 -0.30 18.39
C ALA A 87 5.61 -1.61 19.12
N LEU A 88 5.88 -2.69 18.38
CA LEU A 88 6.30 -3.97 18.97
C LEU A 88 7.61 -3.85 19.76
N GLN A 89 8.57 -3.05 19.28
CA GLN A 89 9.81 -2.81 20.02
C GLN A 89 9.55 -2.05 21.33
N ALA A 90 8.64 -1.06 21.31
CA ALA A 90 8.24 -0.31 22.50
C ALA A 90 7.52 -1.20 23.54
N GLU A 91 6.91 -2.30 23.10
CA GLU A 91 6.34 -3.35 23.94
C GLU A 91 7.36 -4.44 24.36
N ASP A 92 8.67 -4.14 24.30
CA ASP A 92 9.78 -5.04 24.65
C ASP A 92 9.85 -6.34 23.82
N VAL A 93 9.18 -6.40 22.66
CA VAL A 93 9.28 -7.55 21.76
C VAL A 93 10.65 -7.54 21.07
N SER A 94 11.43 -8.60 21.30
CA SER A 94 12.77 -8.71 20.72
C SER A 94 12.76 -8.66 19.18
N ILE A 95 13.79 -8.05 18.59
CA ILE A 95 13.99 -7.96 17.12
C ILE A 95 13.90 -9.34 16.44
N ASN A 96 14.42 -10.39 17.08
CA ASN A 96 14.36 -11.75 16.52
C ASN A 96 12.92 -12.26 16.42
N ARG A 97 12.07 -11.96 17.42
CA ARG A 97 10.66 -12.34 17.42
C ARG A 97 9.86 -11.54 16.39
N ILE A 98 10.13 -10.23 16.28
CA ILE A 98 9.53 -9.38 15.23
C ILE A 98 9.90 -9.90 13.83
N ALA A 99 11.18 -10.23 13.61
CA ALA A 99 11.66 -10.76 12.34
C ALA A 99 10.94 -12.07 11.96
N ALA A 100 10.77 -12.98 12.93
CA ALA A 100 10.03 -14.21 12.73
C ALA A 100 8.54 -13.96 12.41
N MET A 101 7.88 -13.03 13.12
CA MET A 101 6.48 -12.66 12.85
C MET A 101 6.28 -12.07 11.45
N PHE A 102 7.24 -11.27 10.99
CA PHE A 102 7.17 -10.59 9.70
C PHE A 102 7.67 -11.48 8.55
N GLY A 103 8.24 -12.65 8.85
CA GLY A 103 8.83 -13.54 7.84
C GLY A 103 10.06 -12.92 7.14
N VAL A 104 10.79 -12.04 7.82
CA VAL A 104 11.96 -11.34 7.26
C VAL A 104 13.20 -11.54 8.13
N THR A 105 14.35 -11.11 7.64
CA THR A 105 15.61 -11.21 8.40
C THR A 105 15.68 -10.19 9.54
N ARG A 106 16.50 -10.48 10.55
CA ARG A 106 16.82 -9.53 11.63
C ARG A 106 17.33 -8.19 11.08
N GLN A 107 18.17 -8.21 10.06
CA GLN A 107 18.73 -7.02 9.42
C GLN A 107 17.63 -6.12 8.84
N ARG A 108 16.59 -6.72 8.24
CA ARG A 108 15.46 -5.96 7.68
C ARG A 108 14.68 -5.24 8.77
N ILE A 109 14.43 -5.89 9.92
CA ILE A 109 13.77 -5.25 11.06
C ILE A 109 14.65 -4.15 11.65
N SER A 110 15.95 -4.39 11.83
CA SER A 110 16.87 -3.36 12.32
C SER A 110 16.93 -2.12 11.41
N ALA A 111 16.79 -2.28 10.09
CA ALA A 111 16.68 -1.15 9.16
C ALA A 111 15.38 -0.37 9.36
N LEU A 112 14.23 -1.07 9.44
CA LEU A 112 12.93 -0.45 9.69
C LEU A 112 12.90 0.34 11.00
N LEU A 113 13.45 -0.22 12.08
CA LEU A 113 13.52 0.44 13.37
C LEU A 113 14.43 1.67 13.35
N ARG A 114 15.52 1.65 12.57
CA ARG A 114 16.37 2.84 12.40
C ARG A 114 15.62 3.95 11.66
N GLU A 115 14.94 3.62 10.57
CA GLU A 115 14.12 4.56 9.80
C GLU A 115 12.99 5.17 10.66
N ALA A 116 12.46 4.44 11.64
CA ALA A 116 11.45 4.97 12.55
C ALA A 116 12.01 5.98 13.57
N ASN A 117 13.29 5.85 13.93
CA ASN A 117 13.94 6.67 14.93
C ASN A 117 14.66 7.91 14.35
N ASP A 118 14.85 7.99 13.03
CA ASP A 118 15.35 9.18 12.33
C ASP A 118 14.17 10.00 11.79
N PRO A 119 13.72 11.07 12.49
CA PRO A 119 12.75 11.99 11.93
C PRO A 119 13.40 12.75 10.77
N ALA A 120 12.78 12.67 9.59
CA ALA A 120 13.09 13.53 8.44
C ALA A 120 12.63 14.99 8.69
#